data_AF-A0A328D6Y3-F1
#
_entry.id   AF-A0A328D6Y3-F1
#
_cell.length_a   1.000
_cell.length_b   1.000
_cell.length_c   1.000
_cell.angle_alpha   90.00
_cell.angle_beta   90.00
_cell.angle_gamma   90.00
#
_symmetry.space_group_name_H-M   'P 1'
#
loop_
_entity.id
_entity.type
_entity.pdbx_description
1 polymer ?
#
loop_
_entity_poly.entity_id
_entity_poly.type
_entity_poly.pdbx_seq_one_letter_code
_entity_poly.pdbx_strand_id
1 'polypeptide(L)'
;MEHHLASKAVDILEAYEGTLEDDYPPENECREHGEMLLYKISLLEESGSFDRALEELHKKEPKIVDKLGYKEQEGHLLLKLRQFEEGEKLYTMLLSMNPDNYRYYEGLQRCLGLYSEDAKYSSDEIDRLAALYESLAQQYHRSSAVKRIPLDFLTGEKFLDAAGNYIRPLLTKGVPSLFSDLSPLYDHPEKAEILEQLVLKLEHSVRTNGSYPGRYRIEDTP
;
A
#
# COMPACT_ATOMS: atom_id res chain seq x y z
N MET A 1 -5.09 -28.39 10.50
CA MET A 1 -5.93 -29.12 9.51
C MET A 1 -5.74 -28.52 8.12
N GLU A 2 -5.71 -27.18 8.00
CA GLU A 2 -5.50 -26.44 6.75
C GLU A 2 -4.15 -26.72 6.06
N HIS A 3 -3.01 -26.70 6.77
CA HIS A 3 -1.70 -27.02 6.17
C HIS A 3 -1.63 -28.40 5.48
N HIS A 4 -2.34 -29.39 6.02
CA HIS A 4 -2.38 -30.74 5.44
C HIS A 4 -3.21 -30.79 4.15
N LEU A 5 -4.22 -29.93 4.03
CA LEU A 5 -5.03 -29.82 2.82
C LEU A 5 -4.28 -29.08 1.71
N ALA A 6 -3.59 -27.98 2.06
CA ALA A 6 -2.76 -27.23 1.13
C ALA A 6 -1.64 -28.11 0.53
N SER A 7 -0.94 -28.88 1.37
CA SER A 7 0.08 -29.83 0.89
C SER A 7 -0.46 -30.85 -0.10
N LYS A 8 -1.66 -31.42 0.15
CA LYS A 8 -2.27 -32.37 -0.79
C LYS A 8 -2.68 -31.72 -2.11
N ALA A 9 -3.15 -30.48 -2.06
CA ALA A 9 -3.49 -29.74 -3.27
C ALA A 9 -2.25 -29.48 -4.13
N VAL A 10 -1.11 -29.14 -3.50
CA VAL A 10 0.18 -29.04 -4.20
C VAL A 10 0.54 -30.36 -4.86
N ASP A 11 0.44 -31.49 -4.16
CA ASP A 11 0.77 -32.81 -4.73
C ASP A 11 -0.09 -33.13 -5.98
N ILE A 12 -1.38 -32.76 -5.96
CA ILE A 12 -2.29 -32.93 -7.09
C ILE A 12 -1.88 -32.05 -8.28
N LEU A 13 -1.55 -30.78 -8.03
CA LEU A 13 -1.11 -29.87 -9.08
C LEU A 13 0.24 -30.30 -9.67
N GLU A 14 1.15 -30.82 -8.86
CA GLU A 14 2.42 -31.36 -9.33
C GLU A 14 2.26 -32.63 -10.18
N ALA A 15 1.34 -33.51 -9.78
CA ALA A 15 0.98 -34.67 -10.59
C ALA A 15 0.37 -34.23 -11.92
N TYR A 16 -0.51 -33.22 -11.92
CA TYR A 16 -1.08 -32.65 -13.14
C TYR A 16 -0.01 -32.04 -14.04
N GLU A 17 0.88 -31.20 -13.51
CA GLU A 17 2.01 -30.63 -14.25
C GLU A 17 2.90 -31.72 -14.87
N GLY A 18 3.14 -32.81 -14.15
CA GLY A 18 3.91 -33.95 -14.65
C GLY A 18 3.26 -34.74 -15.79
N THR A 19 1.96 -34.53 -16.06
CA THR A 19 1.26 -35.13 -17.20
C THR A 19 1.27 -34.27 -18.46
N LEU A 20 1.73 -33.03 -18.38
CA LEU A 20 1.79 -32.12 -19.52
C LEU A 20 2.97 -32.53 -20.42
N GLU A 21 2.67 -32.84 -21.69
CA GLU A 21 3.67 -33.28 -22.67
C GLU A 21 4.63 -32.15 -23.08
N ASP A 22 4.15 -30.91 -23.06
CA ASP A 22 4.93 -29.70 -23.27
C ASP A 22 4.96 -28.84 -22.01
N ASP A 23 6.14 -28.28 -21.73
CA ASP A 23 6.33 -27.29 -20.67
C ASP A 23 5.55 -25.99 -20.93
N TYR A 24 5.07 -25.79 -22.17
CA TYR A 24 4.28 -24.64 -22.58
C TYR A 24 2.91 -25.12 -23.08
N PRO A 25 1.81 -24.73 -22.43
CA PRO A 25 0.48 -25.02 -22.93
C PRO A 25 0.25 -24.30 -24.28
N PRO A 26 -0.77 -24.71 -25.05
CA PRO A 26 -1.23 -23.94 -26.21
C PRO A 26 -1.40 -22.45 -25.89
N GLU A 27 -1.17 -21.56 -26.86
CA GLU A 27 -1.21 -20.10 -26.63
C GLU A 27 -2.53 -19.63 -26.00
N ASN A 28 -3.65 -20.28 -26.33
CA ASN A 28 -4.98 -19.99 -25.79
C ASN A 28 -5.17 -20.42 -24.33
N GLU A 29 -4.24 -21.17 -23.76
CA GLU A 29 -4.28 -21.70 -22.38
C GLU A 29 -3.13 -21.16 -21.51
N CYS A 30 -2.20 -20.38 -22.08
CA CYS A 30 -1.08 -19.77 -21.37
C CYS A 30 -1.53 -18.94 -20.16
N ARG A 31 -2.69 -18.28 -20.25
CA ARG A 31 -3.23 -17.48 -19.15
C ARG A 31 -3.69 -18.38 -18.01
N GLU A 32 -4.54 -19.36 -18.31
CA GLU A 32 -5.09 -20.32 -17.36
C GLU A 32 -3.97 -21.10 -16.67
N HIS A 33 -2.93 -21.47 -17.41
CA HIS A 33 -1.73 -22.09 -16.86
C HIS A 33 -0.96 -21.15 -15.93
N GLY A 34 -0.75 -19.90 -16.32
CA GLY A 34 -0.12 -18.89 -15.47
C GLY A 34 -0.86 -18.67 -14.14
N GLU A 35 -2.19 -18.60 -14.18
CA GLU A 35 -3.03 -18.49 -12.98
C GLU A 35 -2.93 -19.75 -12.10
N MET A 36 -2.92 -20.94 -12.70
CA MET A 36 -2.75 -22.19 -11.97
C MET A 36 -1.38 -22.27 -11.27
N LEU A 37 -0.32 -21.78 -11.91
CA LEU A 37 1.01 -21.68 -11.31
C LEU A 37 1.02 -20.72 -10.11
N LEU A 38 0.42 -19.54 -10.23
CA LEU A 38 0.28 -18.60 -9.12
C LEU A 38 -0.54 -19.20 -7.96
N TYR A 39 -1.60 -19.95 -8.27
CA TYR A 39 -2.39 -20.67 -7.27
C TYR A 39 -1.59 -21.77 -6.56
N LYS A 40 -0.75 -22.52 -7.29
CA LYS A 40 0.17 -23.49 -6.68
C LYS A 40 1.12 -22.79 -5.70
N ILE A 41 1.61 -21.61 -6.05
CA ILE A 41 2.53 -20.83 -5.20
C ILE A 41 1.82 -20.31 -3.95
N SER A 42 0.56 -19.87 -4.04
CA SER A 42 -0.23 -19.51 -2.87
C SER A 42 -0.47 -20.70 -1.94
N LEU A 43 -0.69 -21.90 -2.49
CA LEU A 43 -0.81 -23.13 -1.69
C LEU A 43 0.50 -23.51 -0.98
N LEU A 44 1.65 -23.30 -1.64
CA LEU A 44 2.98 -23.48 -1.02
C LEU A 44 3.23 -22.48 0.11
N GLU A 45 2.77 -21.24 -0.06
CA GLU A 45 2.79 -20.22 0.99
C GLU A 45 1.90 -20.64 2.17
N GLU A 46 0.66 -21.06 1.91
CA GLU A 46 -0.29 -21.54 2.93
C GLU A 46 0.22 -22.80 3.68
N SER A 47 1.00 -23.65 3.02
CA SER A 47 1.65 -24.80 3.67
C SER A 47 2.90 -24.41 4.48
N GLY A 48 3.26 -23.13 4.53
CA GLY A 48 4.43 -22.60 5.24
C GLY A 48 5.76 -22.90 4.55
N SER A 49 5.73 -23.33 3.28
CA SER A 49 6.92 -23.72 2.51
C SER A 49 7.46 -22.53 1.70
N PHE A 50 7.80 -21.43 2.38
CA PHE A 50 8.11 -20.15 1.75
C PHE A 50 9.32 -20.19 0.80
N ASP A 51 10.41 -20.86 1.19
CA ASP A 51 11.60 -20.99 0.33
C ASP A 51 11.27 -21.72 -0.98
N ARG A 52 10.53 -22.83 -0.88
CA ARG A 52 10.06 -23.61 -2.03
C ARG A 52 9.09 -22.79 -2.89
N ALA A 53 8.21 -22.00 -2.27
CA ALA A 53 7.28 -21.13 -2.98
C ALA A 53 8.03 -20.09 -3.82
N LEU A 54 9.07 -19.46 -3.24
CA LEU A 54 9.87 -18.45 -3.93
C LEU A 54 10.69 -19.07 -5.07
N GLU A 55 11.33 -20.22 -4.82
CA GLU A 55 12.09 -20.95 -5.85
C GLU A 55 11.19 -21.35 -7.03
N GLU A 56 10.01 -21.93 -6.76
CA GLU A 56 9.07 -22.31 -7.82
C GLU A 56 8.50 -21.08 -8.54
N LEU A 57 8.22 -19.97 -7.84
CA LEU A 57 7.81 -18.71 -8.46
C LEU A 57 8.84 -18.22 -9.47
N HIS A 58 10.11 -18.10 -9.06
CA HIS A 58 11.21 -17.67 -9.94
C HIS A 58 11.41 -18.60 -11.13
N LYS A 59 11.41 -19.91 -10.89
CA LYS A 59 11.57 -20.92 -11.94
C LYS A 59 10.45 -20.87 -12.98
N LYS A 60 9.23 -20.52 -12.56
CA LYS A 60 8.03 -20.47 -13.41
C LYS A 60 7.74 -19.07 -13.97
N GLU A 61 8.54 -18.05 -13.64
CA GLU A 61 8.37 -16.67 -14.12
C GLU A 61 8.12 -16.56 -15.64
N PRO A 62 8.86 -17.27 -16.53
CA PRO A 62 8.65 -17.14 -17.97
C PRO A 62 7.25 -17.58 -18.43
N LYS A 63 6.60 -18.46 -17.66
CA LYS A 63 5.28 -19.04 -17.96
C LYS A 63 4.12 -18.25 -17.34
N ILE A 64 4.42 -17.35 -16.40
CA ILE A 64 3.40 -16.53 -15.74
C ILE A 64 3.16 -15.27 -16.59
N VAL A 65 1.97 -15.19 -17.18
CA VAL A 65 1.55 -14.05 -18.01
C VAL A 65 1.28 -12.81 -17.14
N ASP A 66 0.64 -12.98 -15.98
CA ASP A 66 0.39 -11.89 -15.04
C ASP A 66 1.66 -11.46 -14.30
N LYS A 67 2.36 -10.48 -14.88
CA LYS A 67 3.58 -9.93 -14.29
C LYS A 67 3.33 -9.08 -13.05
N LEU A 68 2.13 -8.55 -12.84
CA LEU A 68 1.82 -7.78 -11.64
C LEU A 68 1.56 -8.75 -10.48
N GLY A 69 0.69 -9.74 -10.67
CA GLY A 69 0.43 -10.79 -9.67
C GLY A 69 1.70 -11.54 -9.28
N TYR A 70 2.59 -11.82 -10.25
CA TYR A 70 3.94 -12.35 -9.97
C TYR A 70 4.71 -11.48 -8.95
N LYS A 71 4.80 -10.17 -9.20
CA LYS A 71 5.56 -9.23 -8.36
C LYS A 71 4.93 -9.06 -6.98
N GLU A 72 3.60 -9.03 -6.91
CA GLU A 72 2.89 -8.97 -5.64
C GLU A 72 3.17 -10.23 -4.81
N GLN A 73 3.05 -11.42 -5.42
CA GLN A 73 3.33 -12.68 -4.74
C GLN A 73 4.80 -12.81 -4.31
N GLU A 74 5.73 -12.36 -5.16
CA GLU A 74 7.17 -12.30 -4.83
C GLU A 74 7.40 -11.41 -3.60
N GLY A 75 6.80 -10.21 -3.57
CA GLY A 75 6.93 -9.29 -2.44
C GLY A 75 6.35 -9.83 -1.15
N HIS A 76 5.26 -10.58 -1.22
CA HIS A 76 4.68 -11.26 -0.07
C HIS A 76 5.64 -12.33 0.48
N LEU A 77 6.20 -13.18 -0.39
CA LEU A 77 7.14 -14.22 -0.01
C LEU A 77 8.45 -13.65 0.57
N LEU A 78 9.00 -12.58 -0.03
CA LEU A 78 10.21 -11.91 0.46
C LEU A 78 10.03 -11.39 1.90
N LEU A 79 8.85 -10.83 2.23
CA LEU A 79 8.53 -10.43 3.59
C LEU A 79 8.47 -11.61 4.57
N LYS A 80 7.85 -12.72 4.17
CA LYS A 80 7.78 -13.94 5.01
C LYS A 80 9.15 -14.54 5.27
N LEU A 81 10.03 -14.49 4.28
CA LEU A 81 11.42 -14.96 4.34
C LEU A 81 12.38 -13.95 4.99
N ARG A 82 11.90 -12.74 5.33
CA ARG A 82 12.71 -11.65 5.90
C ARG A 82 13.86 -11.21 5.00
N GLN A 83 13.68 -11.34 3.68
CA GLN A 83 14.59 -10.82 2.65
C GLN A 83 14.23 -9.36 2.37
N PHE A 84 14.58 -8.48 3.32
CA PHE A 84 14.08 -7.12 3.34
C PHE A 84 14.72 -6.22 2.29
N GLU A 85 16.00 -6.42 1.96
CA GLU A 85 16.71 -5.63 0.95
C GLU A 85 16.12 -5.82 -0.46
N GLU A 86 15.79 -7.04 -0.84
CA GLU A 86 15.09 -7.35 -2.08
C GLU A 86 13.64 -6.85 -2.05
N GLY A 87 12.95 -7.06 -0.93
CA GLY A 87 11.58 -6.61 -0.74
C GLY A 87 11.43 -5.09 -0.87
N GLU A 88 12.35 -4.31 -0.31
CA GLU A 88 12.34 -2.85 -0.38
C GLU A 88 12.40 -2.37 -1.84
N LYS A 89 13.31 -2.94 -2.64
CA LYS A 89 13.44 -2.63 -4.07
C LYS A 89 12.16 -2.98 -4.82
N LEU A 90 11.58 -4.13 -4.52
CA LEU A 90 10.38 -4.62 -5.19
C LEU A 90 9.16 -3.74 -4.87
N TYR A 91 8.94 -3.41 -3.59
CA TYR A 91 7.83 -2.52 -3.19
C TYR A 91 8.00 -1.10 -3.71
N THR A 92 9.24 -0.60 -3.78
CA THR A 92 9.53 0.70 -4.44
C THR A 92 9.15 0.67 -5.92
N MET A 93 9.44 -0.42 -6.62
CA MET A 93 9.03 -0.59 -8.02
C MET A 93 7.51 -0.73 -8.15
N LEU A 94 6.83 -1.48 -7.28
CA LEU A 94 5.37 -1.57 -7.24
C LEU A 94 4.71 -0.20 -7.00
N LEU A 95 5.25 0.62 -6.11
CA LEU A 95 4.80 2.01 -5.89
C LEU A 95 4.97 2.88 -7.13
N SER A 96 6.05 2.66 -7.90
CA SER A 96 6.23 3.38 -9.17
C SER A 96 5.15 3.05 -10.22
N MET A 97 4.55 1.86 -10.13
CA MET A 97 3.47 1.41 -11.02
C MET A 97 2.10 1.91 -10.53
N ASN A 98 1.83 1.80 -9.22
CA ASN A 98 0.58 2.26 -8.61
C ASN A 98 0.83 2.84 -7.20
N PRO A 99 1.06 4.16 -7.10
CA PRO A 99 1.32 4.82 -5.81
C PRO A 99 0.03 5.07 -5.00
N ASP A 100 -1.13 4.60 -5.42
CA ASP A 100 -2.38 4.68 -4.63
C ASP A 100 -2.72 3.33 -3.98
N ASN A 101 -1.88 2.30 -4.13
CA ASN A 101 -2.07 1.01 -3.47
C ASN A 101 -1.45 1.00 -2.06
N TYR A 102 -2.31 0.98 -1.04
CA TYR A 102 -1.91 0.98 0.38
C TYR A 102 -1.03 -0.22 0.75
N ARG A 103 -1.25 -1.39 0.12
CA ARG A 103 -0.48 -2.60 0.43
C ARG A 103 1.00 -2.45 0.11
N TYR A 104 1.34 -1.65 -0.90
CA TYR A 104 2.75 -1.45 -1.27
C TYR A 104 3.48 -0.56 -0.26
N TYR A 105 2.79 0.42 0.32
CA TYR A 105 3.33 1.21 1.42
C TYR A 105 3.53 0.34 2.67
N GLU A 106 2.54 -0.50 3.01
CA GLU A 106 2.67 -1.45 4.11
C GLU A 106 3.88 -2.38 3.90
N GLY A 107 4.01 -2.97 2.71
CA GLY A 107 5.14 -3.84 2.37
C GLY A 107 6.48 -3.13 2.50
N LEU A 108 6.59 -1.90 1.99
CA LEU A 108 7.78 -1.07 2.15
C LEU A 108 8.09 -0.75 3.62
N GLN A 109 7.08 -0.37 4.41
CA GLN A 109 7.25 -0.13 5.84
C GLN A 109 7.71 -1.39 6.58
N ARG A 110 7.19 -2.57 6.24
CA ARG A 110 7.62 -3.85 6.82
C ARG A 110 9.08 -4.14 6.49
N CYS A 111 9.52 -3.92 5.24
CA CYS A 111 10.92 -4.05 4.84
C CYS A 111 11.85 -3.12 5.63
N LEU A 112 11.42 -1.88 5.87
CA LEU A 112 12.19 -0.88 6.60
C LEU A 112 12.13 -1.04 8.13
N GLY A 113 11.36 -2.02 8.64
CA GLY A 113 11.13 -2.18 10.08
C GLY A 113 10.38 -1.02 10.71
N LEU A 114 9.53 -0.34 9.93
CA LEU A 114 8.72 0.82 10.33
C LEU A 114 7.22 0.53 10.37
N TYR A 115 6.82 -0.73 10.21
CA TYR A 115 5.41 -1.14 10.27
C TYR A 115 5.02 -1.61 11.68
N SER A 116 3.81 -1.25 12.11
CA SER A 116 3.24 -1.62 13.42
C SER A 116 1.79 -2.07 13.25
N GLU A 117 1.46 -3.28 13.70
CA GLU A 117 0.09 -3.83 13.60
C GLU A 117 -0.90 -3.06 14.49
N ASP A 118 -0.45 -2.56 15.63
CA ASP A 118 -1.27 -1.81 16.59
C ASP A 118 -1.32 -0.29 16.28
N ALA A 119 -0.70 0.15 15.17
CA ALA A 119 -0.50 1.57 14.84
C ALA A 119 0.14 2.40 15.97
N LYS A 120 0.97 1.74 16.79
CA LYS A 120 1.74 2.37 17.88
C LYS A 120 3.17 2.55 17.42
N TYR A 121 3.64 3.78 17.52
CA TYR A 121 4.98 4.20 17.11
C TYR A 121 5.64 5.01 18.22
N SER A 122 6.92 4.79 18.44
CA SER A 122 7.77 5.68 19.21
C SER A 122 7.99 7.01 18.47
N SER A 123 8.43 8.05 19.18
CA SER A 123 8.74 9.34 18.55
C SER A 123 9.77 9.21 17.42
N ASP A 124 10.76 8.34 17.59
CA ASP A 124 11.80 8.10 16.58
C ASP A 124 11.23 7.39 15.32
N GLU A 125 10.33 6.42 15.50
CA GLU A 125 9.66 5.76 14.38
C GLU A 125 8.74 6.72 13.63
N ILE A 126 8.02 7.60 14.34
CA ILE A 126 7.21 8.66 13.72
C ILE A 126 8.08 9.58 12.88
N ASP A 127 9.26 9.98 13.38
CA ASP A 127 10.18 10.84 12.64
C ASP A 127 10.73 10.16 11.39
N ARG A 128 11.11 8.87 11.48
CA ARG A 128 11.56 8.08 10.34
C ARG A 128 10.45 7.87 9.30
N LEU A 129 9.22 7.56 9.74
CA LEU A 129 8.05 7.46 8.87
C LEU A 129 7.75 8.80 8.19
N ALA A 130 7.77 9.91 8.94
CA ALA A 130 7.55 11.24 8.38
C ALA A 130 8.57 11.57 7.28
N ALA A 131 9.86 11.31 7.51
CA ALA A 131 10.90 11.52 6.51
C ALA A 131 10.72 10.63 5.27
N LEU A 132 10.35 9.36 5.47
CA LEU A 132 10.03 8.45 4.38
C LEU A 132 8.88 9.01 3.52
N TYR A 133 7.76 9.37 4.14
CA TYR A 133 6.59 9.87 3.43
C TYR A 133 6.82 11.24 2.78
N GLU A 134 7.67 12.09 3.35
CA GLU A 134 8.09 13.35 2.70
C GLU A 134 8.83 13.05 1.39
N SER A 135 9.77 12.10 1.41
CA SER A 135 10.49 11.68 0.20
C SER A 135 9.57 11.05 -0.86
N LEU A 136 8.62 10.22 -0.43
CA LEU A 136 7.64 9.59 -1.31
C LEU A 136 6.65 10.61 -1.87
N ALA A 137 6.26 11.62 -1.09
CA ALA A 137 5.34 12.67 -1.55
C ALA A 137 5.98 13.57 -2.62
N GLN A 138 7.30 13.76 -2.58
CA GLN A 138 8.04 14.45 -3.65
C GLN A 138 8.00 13.66 -4.97
N GLN A 139 8.12 12.32 -4.88
CA GLN A 139 8.08 11.45 -6.06
C GLN A 139 6.65 11.26 -6.60
N TYR A 140 5.68 11.08 -5.69
CA TYR A 140 4.31 10.72 -6.00
C TYR A 140 3.32 11.84 -5.64
N HIS A 141 3.62 13.07 -6.03
CA HIS A 141 2.88 14.27 -5.62
C HIS A 141 1.37 14.26 -5.98
N ARG A 142 0.93 13.40 -6.90
CA ARG A 142 -0.48 13.22 -7.28
C ARG A 142 -1.20 12.13 -6.48
N SER A 143 -0.46 11.20 -5.86
CA SER A 143 -1.04 10.13 -5.04
C SER A 143 -1.81 10.72 -3.87
N SER A 144 -2.99 10.16 -3.62
CA SER A 144 -3.78 10.49 -2.44
C SER A 144 -3.32 9.63 -1.26
N ALA A 145 -2.94 8.38 -1.51
CA ALA A 145 -2.45 7.46 -0.48
C ALA A 145 -1.23 8.02 0.25
N VAL A 146 -0.23 8.54 -0.48
CA VAL A 146 1.00 9.10 0.12
C VAL A 146 0.73 10.29 1.06
N LYS A 147 -0.39 10.99 0.87
CA LYS A 147 -0.81 12.13 1.70
C LYS A 147 -1.74 11.71 2.84
N ARG A 148 -2.52 10.64 2.63
CA ARG A 148 -3.51 10.15 3.58
C ARG A 148 -2.91 9.25 4.66
N ILE A 149 -1.99 8.34 4.29
CA ILE A 149 -1.37 7.40 5.24
C ILE A 149 -0.62 8.12 6.38
N PRO A 150 0.11 9.22 6.15
CA PRO A 150 0.72 9.99 7.24
C PRO A 150 -0.26 10.41 8.35
N LEU A 151 -1.52 10.66 8.02
CA LEU A 151 -2.53 11.04 9.02
C LEU A 151 -2.82 9.92 10.02
N ASP A 152 -2.50 8.66 9.69
CA ASP A 152 -2.72 7.51 10.58
C ASP A 152 -1.69 7.44 11.71
N PHE A 153 -0.45 7.92 11.51
CA PHE A 153 0.61 7.84 12.53
C PHE A 153 1.10 9.19 13.06
N LEU A 154 0.88 10.31 12.34
CA LEU A 154 1.28 11.63 12.83
C LEU A 154 0.40 12.09 14.01
N THR A 155 1.01 12.88 14.91
CA THR A 155 0.36 13.50 16.08
C THR A 155 0.76 14.97 16.22
N GLY A 156 0.07 15.71 17.11
CA GLY A 156 0.37 17.11 17.41
C GLY A 156 0.43 18.04 16.19
N GLU A 157 1.44 18.92 16.16
CA GLU A 157 1.62 19.94 15.12
C GLU A 157 1.86 19.33 13.72
N LYS A 158 2.63 18.23 13.64
CA LYS A 158 2.86 17.53 12.37
C LYS A 158 1.56 16.98 11.76
N PHE A 159 0.67 16.47 12.61
CA PHE A 159 -0.66 16.03 12.17
C PHE A 159 -1.52 17.20 11.69
N LEU A 160 -1.54 18.32 12.42
CA LEU A 160 -2.29 19.52 12.04
C LEU A 160 -1.89 20.02 10.64
N ASP A 161 -0.58 20.13 10.38
CA ASP A 161 -0.06 20.59 9.09
C ASP A 161 -0.41 19.62 7.95
N ALA A 162 -0.19 18.32 8.16
CA ALA A 162 -0.51 17.29 7.17
C ALA A 162 -2.02 17.24 6.89
N ALA A 163 -2.87 17.28 7.92
CA ALA A 163 -4.32 17.28 7.79
C ALA A 163 -4.80 18.54 7.05
N GLY A 164 -4.26 19.72 7.37
CA GLY A 164 -4.57 20.96 6.67
C GLY A 164 -4.26 20.90 5.17
N ASN A 165 -3.11 20.34 4.81
CA ASN A 165 -2.67 20.17 3.42
C ASN A 165 -3.50 19.12 2.67
N TYR A 166 -3.98 18.09 3.37
CA TYR A 166 -4.83 17.05 2.78
C TYR A 166 -6.29 17.51 2.58
N ILE A 167 -6.88 18.12 3.60
CA ILE A 167 -8.31 18.46 3.66
C ILE A 167 -8.66 19.62 2.74
N ARG A 168 -7.84 20.67 2.73
CA ARG A 168 -8.18 21.92 2.03
C ARG A 168 -8.41 21.74 0.52
N PRO A 169 -7.55 21.03 -0.24
CA PRO A 169 -7.81 20.77 -1.65
C PRO A 169 -9.08 19.96 -1.89
N LEU A 170 -9.39 19.00 -1.01
CA LEU A 170 -10.56 18.12 -1.15
C LEU A 170 -11.86 18.86 -0.84
N LEU A 171 -11.88 19.72 0.19
CA LEU A 171 -13.01 20.62 0.47
C LEU A 171 -13.21 21.63 -0.65
N THR A 172 -12.13 22.21 -1.18
CA THR A 172 -12.19 23.15 -2.32
C THR A 172 -12.86 22.52 -3.54
N LYS A 173 -12.56 21.23 -3.79
CA LYS A 173 -13.14 20.46 -4.89
C LYS A 173 -14.54 19.91 -4.59
N GLY A 174 -15.04 20.08 -3.36
CA GLY A 174 -16.34 19.57 -2.94
C GLY A 174 -16.41 18.04 -2.93
N VAL A 175 -15.32 17.35 -2.58
CA VAL A 175 -15.25 15.87 -2.56
C VAL A 175 -16.19 15.31 -1.48
N PRO A 176 -17.28 14.59 -1.85
CA PRO A 176 -18.28 14.16 -0.87
C PRO A 176 -17.77 13.09 0.10
N SER A 177 -16.79 12.27 -0.34
CA SER A 177 -16.25 11.15 0.44
C SER A 177 -15.21 11.56 1.49
N LEU A 178 -14.87 12.85 1.59
CA LEU A 178 -13.82 13.32 2.50
C LEU A 178 -14.09 12.93 3.96
N PHE A 179 -15.34 13.07 4.42
CA PHE A 179 -15.66 12.71 5.80
C PHE A 179 -15.47 11.20 6.05
N SER A 180 -15.93 10.35 5.13
CA SER A 180 -15.74 8.90 5.25
C SER A 180 -14.27 8.49 5.30
N ASP A 181 -13.41 9.20 4.57
CA ASP A 181 -11.96 8.98 4.59
C ASP A 181 -11.28 9.43 5.90
N LEU A 182 -11.77 10.51 6.52
CA LEU A 182 -11.25 11.01 7.80
C LEU A 182 -11.87 10.32 9.02
N SER A 183 -13.04 9.68 8.87
CA SER A 183 -13.79 9.08 9.98
C SER A 183 -12.96 8.17 10.88
N PRO A 184 -12.07 7.29 10.37
CA PRO A 184 -11.23 6.45 11.23
C PRO A 184 -10.28 7.25 12.15
N LEU A 185 -9.91 8.48 11.78
CA LEU A 185 -9.01 9.31 12.60
C LEU A 185 -9.69 9.80 13.90
N TYR A 186 -11.02 9.78 13.96
CA TYR A 186 -11.78 10.19 15.14
C TYR A 186 -11.71 9.18 16.29
N ASP A 187 -11.23 7.96 16.05
CA ASP A 187 -10.98 6.98 17.10
C ASP A 187 -9.86 7.44 18.07
N HIS A 188 -9.06 8.43 17.65
CA HIS A 188 -8.05 9.09 18.48
C HIS A 188 -8.58 10.46 18.97
N PRO A 189 -8.82 10.64 20.29
CA PRO A 189 -9.39 11.89 20.82
C PRO A 189 -8.59 13.16 20.46
N GLU A 190 -7.26 13.07 20.48
CA GLU A 190 -6.38 14.20 20.10
C GLU A 190 -6.58 14.60 18.63
N LYS A 191 -6.63 13.63 17.72
CA LYS A 191 -6.83 13.89 16.29
C LYS A 191 -8.22 14.44 16.02
N ALA A 192 -9.24 13.94 16.72
CA ALA A 192 -10.60 14.44 16.64
C ALA A 192 -10.68 15.94 17.02
N GLU A 193 -10.04 16.33 18.13
CA GLU A 193 -9.98 17.73 18.56
C GLU A 193 -9.24 18.62 17.55
N ILE A 194 -8.09 18.16 17.03
CA ILE A 194 -7.33 18.90 16.02
C ILE A 194 -8.15 19.08 14.73
N LEU A 195 -8.83 18.01 14.27
CA LEU A 195 -9.67 18.05 13.07
C LEU A 195 -10.86 19.01 13.25
N GLU A 196 -11.51 18.99 14.42
CA GLU A 196 -12.60 19.92 14.74
C GLU A 196 -12.11 21.37 14.68
N GLN A 197 -11.02 21.69 15.39
CA GLN A 197 -10.45 23.05 15.39
C GLN A 197 -10.04 23.50 13.98
N LEU A 198 -9.43 22.61 13.20
CA LEU A 198 -9.05 22.87 11.82
C LEU A 198 -10.27 23.21 10.96
N VAL A 199 -11.33 22.39 11.00
CA VAL A 199 -12.54 22.59 10.19
C VAL A 199 -13.27 23.86 10.61
N LEU A 200 -13.41 24.14 11.91
CA LEU A 200 -14.02 25.38 12.41
C LEU A 200 -13.25 26.62 11.96
N LYS A 201 -11.91 26.58 11.97
CA LYS A 201 -11.06 27.67 11.48
C LYS A 201 -11.23 27.89 9.97
N LEU A 202 -11.31 26.82 9.19
CA LEU A 202 -11.56 26.90 7.75
C LEU A 202 -12.95 27.49 7.46
N GLU A 203 -13.98 27.01 8.16
CA GLU A 203 -15.36 27.49 8.05
C GLU A 203 -15.44 28.99 8.36
N HIS A 204 -14.89 29.43 9.51
CA HIS A 204 -14.88 30.82 9.91
C HIS A 204 -14.18 31.72 8.89
N SER A 205 -13.05 31.28 8.34
CA SER A 205 -12.33 32.01 7.30
C SER A 205 -13.13 32.15 6.01
N VAL A 206 -13.82 31.09 5.58
CA VAL A 206 -14.67 31.16 4.39
C VAL A 206 -15.86 32.08 4.63
N ARG A 207 -16.49 32.01 5.80
CA ARG A 207 -17.61 32.88 6.17
C ARG A 207 -17.24 34.36 6.22
N THR A 208 -16.05 34.68 6.76
CA THR A 208 -15.60 36.07 6.95
C THR A 208 -14.94 36.66 5.72
N ASN A 209 -14.05 35.91 5.06
CA ASN A 209 -13.17 36.42 4.00
C ASN A 209 -13.54 35.89 2.61
N GLY A 210 -14.45 34.92 2.50
CA GLY A 210 -14.78 34.23 1.25
C GLY A 210 -13.67 33.29 0.75
N SER A 211 -12.63 33.03 1.55
CA SER A 211 -11.49 32.18 1.17
C SER A 211 -10.88 31.45 2.36
N TYR A 212 -10.20 30.33 2.08
CA TYR A 212 -9.39 29.61 3.07
C TYR A 212 -8.16 30.42 3.52
N PRO A 213 -7.67 30.24 4.76
CA PRO A 213 -6.50 30.96 5.28
C PRO A 213 -5.24 30.68 4.45
N GLY A 214 -4.51 31.70 4.00
CA GLY A 214 -3.26 31.53 3.24
C GLY A 214 -3.44 31.26 1.74
N ARG A 215 -4.67 31.34 1.19
CA ARG A 215 -4.82 31.63 -0.24
C ARG A 215 -4.47 33.10 -0.43
N TYR A 216 -3.28 33.40 -0.94
CA TYR A 216 -3.09 34.65 -1.66
C TYR A 216 -4.07 34.59 -2.83
N ARG A 217 -4.99 35.57 -2.93
CA ARG A 217 -5.63 35.87 -4.21
C ARG A 217 -4.48 36.09 -5.18
N ILE A 218 -4.30 35.20 -6.15
CA ILE A 218 -3.58 35.59 -7.35
C ILE A 218 -4.52 36.63 -7.95
N GLU A 219 -4.20 37.91 -7.73
CA GLU A 219 -4.90 39.00 -8.36
C GLU A 219 -4.82 38.75 -9.86
N ASP A 220 -5.99 38.60 -10.49
CA ASP A 220 -6.16 38.68 -11.92
C ASP A 220 -5.46 39.96 -12.38
N THR A 221 -4.29 39.81 -12.98
CA THR A 221 -3.60 40.89 -13.66
C THR A 221 -4.09 40.87 -15.11
N PRO A 222 -4.46 42.04 -15.66
CA PRO A 222 -5.31 42.16 -16.86
C PRO A 222 -4.66 41.64 -18.15
#